data_AF-A0A6I7YAW2-F1
#
_entry.id   AF-A0A6I7YAW2-F1
#
_cell.length_a   1.000
_cell.length_b   1.000
_cell.length_c   1.000
_cell.angle_alpha   90.00
_cell.angle_beta   90.00
_cell.angle_gamma   90.00
#
_symmetry.space_group_name_H-M   'P 1'
#
loop_
_entity.id
_entity.type
_entity.pdbx_description
1 polymer ?
#
loop_
_entity_poly.entity_id
_entity_poly.type
_entity_poly.pdbx_seq_one_letter_code
_entity_poly.pdbx_strand_id
1 'polypeptide(L)'
;MTGADHTLPLRTRLRALRPAAFGADPDGPRMERIRRSPNFADGVFQNPVGARIRPSGSALEFARVYFRKEERVLRAPAAPIPVHATTVADLARPPASGLRITWMGHSSVLAEIDGRRVLFDPVWGERCSPFAFAGPRRLHPAPVPLGALGPVDVVVISHDHYDHLDLPTIRALARTDTVFAVPLGVGAHLERWGVVPSRIRELDWNETTTVAGISLTATPARHFCGRGLRNQQHTLWASWAVAGPEHRIYHSGDTGYFSGFRTIGAEHGPFDATMIQIGAYSQFWSKDRTDSMPEPGAWPDIHMSPDEGVRAHLDLQGDDPTAGVMLPIHWGTFNLALHPWAEPAEWSMRATASVGVTMVSPLPGQPLEPADPPPVEPWWRAVAEEPAPGWGNWPPVHVPLTGASGPTTAGLDRDRDRAPQA
;
A
#
# COMPACT_ATOMS: atom_id res chain seq x y z
N MET A 1 40.75 38.08 -13.52
CA MET A 1 39.32 37.81 -13.28
C MET A 1 39.09 36.33 -13.48
N THR A 2 39.12 35.58 -12.38
CA THR A 2 39.08 34.11 -12.37
C THR A 2 37.64 33.63 -12.45
N GLY A 3 37.28 33.03 -13.58
CA GLY A 3 36.07 32.22 -13.71
C GLY A 3 36.29 30.91 -12.98
N ALA A 4 35.56 30.70 -11.88
CA ALA A 4 35.49 29.41 -11.21
C ALA A 4 34.53 28.51 -12.00
N ASP A 5 35.11 27.70 -12.89
CA ASP A 5 34.43 26.60 -13.56
C ASP A 5 34.19 25.50 -12.50
N HIS A 6 33.05 25.57 -11.81
CA HIS A 6 32.66 24.56 -10.85
C HIS A 6 32.24 23.30 -11.60
N THR A 7 33.21 22.44 -11.90
CA THR A 7 32.95 21.07 -12.35
C THR A 7 32.14 20.35 -11.27
N LEU A 8 30.84 20.16 -11.53
CA LEU A 8 29.95 19.39 -10.67
C LEU A 8 30.59 18.01 -10.36
N PRO A 9 30.53 17.53 -9.10
CA PRO A 9 31.13 16.26 -8.70
C PRO A 9 30.71 15.09 -9.62
N LEU A 10 31.59 14.12 -9.83
CA LEU A 10 31.35 12.94 -10.70
C LEU A 10 30.01 12.22 -10.39
N ARG A 11 29.64 12.16 -9.10
CA ARG A 11 28.36 11.59 -8.64
C ARG A 11 27.14 12.35 -9.17
N THR A 12 27.22 13.69 -9.29
CA THR A 12 26.16 14.54 -9.82
C THR A 12 26.00 14.36 -11.33
N ARG A 13 27.12 14.23 -12.07
CA ARG A 13 27.11 13.93 -13.51
C ARG A 13 26.52 12.54 -13.82
N LEU A 14 26.86 11.52 -13.03
CA LEU A 14 26.30 10.17 -13.17
C LEU A 14 24.80 10.09 -12.81
N ARG A 15 24.29 10.98 -11.96
CA ARG A 15 22.85 11.10 -11.65
C ARG A 15 22.05 11.74 -12.77
N ALA A 16 22.62 12.68 -13.51
CA ALA A 16 21.98 13.31 -14.67
C ALA A 16 21.69 12.32 -15.81
N LEU A 17 22.40 11.19 -15.86
CA LEU A 17 22.20 10.11 -16.84
C LEU A 17 21.12 9.08 -16.42
N ARG A 18 20.56 9.16 -15.21
CA ARG A 18 19.51 8.23 -14.77
C ARG A 18 18.16 8.61 -15.40
N PRO A 19 17.34 7.63 -15.84
CA PRO A 19 15.98 7.89 -16.32
C PRO A 19 15.18 8.77 -15.36
N ALA A 20 14.32 9.63 -15.90
CA ALA A 20 13.53 10.56 -15.09
C ALA A 20 12.70 9.85 -13.99
N ALA A 21 12.29 8.60 -14.25
CA ALA A 21 11.48 7.79 -13.33
C ALA A 21 12.17 7.47 -11.99
N PHE A 22 13.50 7.60 -11.88
CA PHE A 22 14.24 7.44 -10.62
C PHE A 22 14.01 8.58 -9.62
N GLY A 23 13.37 9.69 -10.03
CA GLY A 23 13.10 10.82 -9.14
C GLY A 23 14.37 11.61 -8.77
N ALA A 24 14.32 12.26 -7.61
CA ALA A 24 15.40 13.03 -6.99
C ALA A 24 15.47 12.73 -5.49
N ASP A 25 16.67 12.77 -4.92
CA ASP A 25 16.83 12.64 -3.47
C ASP A 25 16.44 13.97 -2.79
N PRO A 26 15.90 13.93 -1.56
CA PRO A 26 15.66 15.14 -0.79
C PRO A 26 16.97 15.87 -0.44
N ASP A 27 16.93 17.20 -0.49
CA ASP A 27 18.02 18.09 -0.11
C ASP A 27 17.51 19.33 0.63
N GLY A 28 18.42 20.24 1.00
CA GLY A 28 18.10 21.54 1.60
C GLY A 28 17.11 21.48 2.78
N PRO A 29 16.12 22.39 2.84
CA PRO A 29 15.14 22.43 3.93
C PRO A 29 14.34 21.13 4.12
N ARG A 30 14.08 20.40 3.04
CA ARG A 30 13.38 19.10 3.09
C ARG A 30 14.22 18.06 3.83
N MET A 31 15.51 17.94 3.48
CA MET A 31 16.41 17.02 4.17
C MET A 31 16.64 17.42 5.64
N GLU A 32 16.69 18.72 5.93
CA GLU A 32 16.76 19.22 7.31
C GLU A 32 15.51 18.83 8.12
N ARG A 33 14.32 18.90 7.52
CA ARG A 33 13.08 18.43 8.16
C ARG A 33 13.09 16.92 8.38
N ILE A 34 13.51 16.14 7.39
CA ILE A 34 13.67 14.67 7.53
C ILE A 34 14.58 14.34 8.72
N ARG A 35 15.74 15.00 8.84
CA ARG A 35 16.68 14.76 9.95
C ARG A 35 16.13 15.13 11.34
N ARG A 36 15.10 15.98 11.40
CA ARG A 36 14.42 16.35 12.65
C ARG A 36 13.23 15.45 12.97
N SER A 37 12.82 14.58 12.06
CA SER A 37 11.75 13.62 12.29
C SER A 37 12.12 12.71 13.46
N PRO A 38 11.20 12.46 14.42
CA PRO A 38 11.42 11.45 15.46
C PRO A 38 11.50 10.02 14.90
N ASN A 39 11.02 9.81 13.67
CA ASN A 39 11.01 8.52 12.97
C ASN A 39 12.26 8.30 12.11
N PHE A 40 13.18 9.27 12.06
CA PHE A 40 14.42 9.19 11.28
C PHE A 40 15.65 9.02 12.19
N ALA A 41 16.31 7.88 12.08
CA ALA A 41 17.50 7.55 12.85
C ALA A 41 18.51 6.76 12.00
N ASP A 42 19.80 6.84 12.33
CA ASP A 42 20.88 6.12 11.62
C ASP A 42 20.90 6.35 10.10
N GLY A 43 20.42 7.51 9.66
CA GLY A 43 20.40 7.93 8.26
C GLY A 43 19.25 7.35 7.43
N VAL A 44 18.26 6.69 8.04
CA VAL A 44 17.06 6.17 7.36
C VAL A 44 15.81 6.35 8.24
N PHE A 45 14.63 6.30 7.63
CA PHE A 45 13.38 6.16 8.40
C PHE A 45 13.30 4.77 9.04
N GLN A 46 12.72 4.70 10.23
CA GLN A 46 12.61 3.49 11.03
C GLN A 46 11.17 2.97 11.03
N ASN A 47 11.01 1.66 10.96
CA ASN A 47 9.70 1.03 11.08
C ASN A 47 9.15 1.14 12.52
N PRO A 48 7.82 1.20 12.72
CA PRO A 48 7.21 1.28 14.04
C PRO A 48 7.47 0.04 14.90
N VAL A 49 7.69 -1.10 14.25
CA VAL A 49 8.17 -2.36 14.83
C VAL A 49 9.25 -2.91 13.91
N GLY A 50 10.33 -3.47 14.46
CA GLY A 50 11.46 -3.99 13.67
C GLY A 50 11.00 -4.88 12.50
N ALA A 51 11.54 -4.66 11.31
CA ALA A 51 11.07 -5.29 10.07
C ALA A 51 12.24 -5.86 9.27
N ARG A 52 12.09 -7.09 8.76
CA ARG A 52 13.01 -7.65 7.76
C ARG A 52 12.55 -7.23 6.37
N ILE A 53 13.31 -6.30 5.81
CA ILE A 53 13.07 -5.73 4.49
C ILE A 53 13.82 -6.51 3.40
N ARG A 54 14.79 -7.37 3.72
CA ARG A 54 15.51 -8.13 2.69
C ARG A 54 15.07 -9.60 2.67
N PRO A 55 14.96 -10.22 1.49
CA PRO A 55 14.74 -11.65 1.39
C PRO A 55 15.82 -12.42 2.14
N SER A 56 15.41 -13.41 2.93
CA SER A 56 16.30 -14.47 3.42
C SER A 56 16.62 -15.47 2.29
N GLY A 57 17.74 -16.18 2.41
CA GLY A 57 18.03 -17.42 1.66
C GLY A 57 18.83 -17.32 0.35
N SER A 58 19.04 -18.47 -0.32
CA SER A 58 19.96 -18.59 -1.46
C SER A 58 19.32 -18.23 -2.81
N ALA A 59 20.10 -17.61 -3.70
CA ALA A 59 19.66 -17.26 -5.06
C ALA A 59 19.25 -18.50 -5.90
N LEU A 60 19.79 -19.67 -5.59
CA LEU A 60 19.49 -20.92 -6.27
C LEU A 60 18.06 -21.41 -5.97
N GLU A 61 17.62 -21.30 -4.72
CA GLU A 61 16.24 -21.68 -4.34
C GLU A 61 15.21 -20.70 -4.89
N PHE A 62 15.51 -19.40 -4.86
CA PHE A 62 14.67 -18.41 -5.53
C PHE A 62 14.51 -18.74 -7.02
N ALA A 63 15.59 -19.13 -7.71
CA ALA A 63 15.52 -19.57 -9.09
C ALA A 63 14.63 -20.82 -9.27
N ARG A 64 14.74 -21.83 -8.39
CA ARG A 64 13.90 -23.04 -8.46
C ARG A 64 12.41 -22.72 -8.38
N VAL A 65 11.99 -21.92 -7.40
CA VAL A 65 10.58 -21.49 -7.26
C VAL A 65 10.17 -20.59 -8.42
N TYR A 66 11.05 -19.69 -8.85
CA TYR A 66 10.78 -18.81 -9.96
C TYR A 66 10.55 -19.60 -11.25
N PHE A 67 11.30 -20.68 -11.53
CA PHE A 67 11.23 -21.49 -12.76
C PHE A 67 10.28 -22.70 -12.70
N ARG A 68 9.62 -22.97 -11.56
CA ARG A 68 8.66 -24.07 -11.45
C ARG A 68 7.43 -23.82 -12.35
N LYS A 69 7.30 -24.65 -13.39
CA LYS A 69 6.36 -24.41 -14.51
C LYS A 69 4.88 -24.48 -14.09
N GLU A 70 4.54 -25.40 -13.21
CA GLU A 70 3.15 -25.59 -12.73
C GLU A 70 2.65 -24.38 -11.96
N GLU A 71 3.47 -23.78 -11.09
CA GLU A 71 3.08 -22.58 -10.35
C GLU A 71 3.01 -21.34 -11.23
N ARG A 72 3.84 -21.26 -12.29
CA ARG A 72 3.86 -20.10 -13.20
C ARG A 72 2.55 -19.88 -13.92
N VAL A 73 1.82 -20.95 -14.28
CA VAL A 73 0.55 -20.80 -15.01
C VAL A 73 -0.50 -20.10 -14.15
N LEU A 74 -0.44 -20.30 -12.83
CA LEU A 74 -1.35 -19.69 -11.87
C LEU A 74 -1.00 -18.23 -11.52
N ARG A 75 0.16 -17.73 -11.96
CA ARG A 75 0.64 -16.36 -11.69
C ARG A 75 0.12 -15.33 -12.70
N ALA A 76 -0.72 -15.74 -13.65
CA ALA A 76 -1.33 -14.85 -14.63
C ALA A 76 -2.78 -15.30 -14.91
N PRO A 77 -3.66 -14.38 -15.35
CA PRO A 77 -5.01 -14.74 -15.76
C PRO A 77 -4.99 -15.56 -17.07
N ALA A 78 -5.90 -16.52 -17.16
CA ALA A 78 -6.14 -17.37 -18.33
C ALA A 78 -6.95 -16.65 -19.43
N ALA A 79 -7.71 -15.61 -19.06
CA ALA A 79 -8.50 -14.78 -19.95
C ALA A 79 -8.34 -13.28 -19.57
N PRO A 80 -8.72 -12.33 -20.45
CA PRO A 80 -8.67 -10.91 -20.10
C PRO A 80 -9.48 -10.62 -18.83
N ILE A 81 -8.87 -9.94 -17.85
CA ILE A 81 -9.58 -9.49 -16.65
C ILE A 81 -10.70 -8.51 -17.07
N PRO A 82 -11.95 -8.75 -16.63
CA PRO A 82 -13.06 -7.86 -16.95
C PRO A 82 -12.83 -6.47 -16.35
N VAL A 83 -13.09 -5.43 -17.14
CA VAL A 83 -13.03 -4.02 -16.73
C VAL A 83 -14.43 -3.44 -16.90
N HIS A 84 -14.88 -2.65 -15.92
CA HIS A 84 -16.21 -2.05 -15.94
C HIS A 84 -16.36 -1.10 -17.14
N ALA A 85 -17.39 -1.32 -17.95
CA ALA A 85 -17.52 -0.65 -19.25
C ALA A 85 -18.01 0.80 -19.14
N THR A 86 -18.74 1.16 -18.08
CA THR A 86 -19.45 2.45 -17.98
C THR A 86 -18.85 3.41 -16.96
N THR A 87 -17.62 3.17 -16.49
CA THR A 87 -16.97 3.98 -15.44
C THR A 87 -17.08 5.49 -15.69
N VAL A 88 -16.83 5.98 -16.91
CA VAL A 88 -16.93 7.42 -17.22
C VAL A 88 -18.35 7.96 -17.01
N ALA A 89 -19.36 7.23 -17.46
CA ALA A 89 -20.76 7.63 -17.29
C ALA A 89 -21.18 7.59 -15.81
N ASP A 90 -20.67 6.63 -15.05
CA ASP A 90 -20.97 6.52 -13.62
C ASP A 90 -20.30 7.65 -12.82
N LEU A 91 -19.05 7.99 -13.14
CA LEU A 91 -18.31 9.12 -12.55
C LEU A 91 -18.85 10.50 -12.94
N ALA A 92 -19.71 10.59 -13.96
CA ALA A 92 -20.36 11.85 -14.32
C ALA A 92 -21.49 12.26 -13.35
N ARG A 93 -21.96 11.32 -12.52
CA ARG A 93 -22.99 11.55 -11.51
C ARG A 93 -22.36 11.58 -10.12
N PRO A 94 -22.75 12.50 -9.21
CA PRO A 94 -22.29 12.45 -7.83
C PRO A 94 -22.82 11.19 -7.11
N PRO A 95 -22.10 10.69 -6.10
CA PRO A 95 -22.57 9.57 -5.29
C PRO A 95 -23.78 9.96 -4.45
N ALA A 96 -24.76 9.06 -4.33
CA ALA A 96 -26.01 9.34 -3.63
C ALA A 96 -25.83 9.42 -2.11
N SER A 97 -24.97 8.56 -1.55
CA SER A 97 -24.61 8.56 -0.13
C SER A 97 -23.59 9.63 0.27
N GLY A 98 -22.98 10.31 -0.69
CA GLY A 98 -21.85 11.21 -0.45
C GLY A 98 -20.48 10.52 -0.41
N LEU A 99 -20.43 9.18 -0.39
CA LEU A 99 -19.20 8.38 -0.47
C LEU A 99 -19.26 7.34 -1.60
N ARG A 100 -18.30 7.39 -2.51
CA ARG A 100 -18.10 6.37 -3.54
C ARG A 100 -16.64 6.06 -3.76
N ILE A 101 -16.35 4.78 -3.89
CA ILE A 101 -15.01 4.24 -4.08
C ILE A 101 -14.98 3.53 -5.44
N THR A 102 -14.02 3.88 -6.27
CA THR A 102 -13.80 3.24 -7.58
C THR A 102 -12.38 2.72 -7.65
N TRP A 103 -12.22 1.40 -7.62
CA TRP A 103 -10.91 0.75 -7.71
C TRP A 103 -10.39 0.80 -9.15
N MET A 104 -9.26 1.47 -9.38
CA MET A 104 -8.66 1.64 -10.71
C MET A 104 -7.64 0.53 -11.06
N GLY A 105 -7.42 -0.38 -10.11
CA GLY A 105 -6.43 -1.45 -10.17
C GLY A 105 -5.25 -1.21 -9.23
N HIS A 106 -4.66 -2.29 -8.74
CA HIS A 106 -3.56 -2.30 -7.78
C HIS A 106 -3.93 -1.54 -6.50
N SER A 107 -3.14 -0.54 -6.11
CA SER A 107 -3.45 0.38 -5.00
C SER A 107 -4.07 1.70 -5.45
N SER A 108 -4.32 1.86 -6.76
CA SER A 108 -4.97 3.04 -7.31
C SER A 108 -6.47 3.03 -7.05
N VAL A 109 -6.94 4.00 -6.26
CA VAL A 109 -8.36 4.14 -5.92
C VAL A 109 -8.78 5.60 -6.06
N LEU A 110 -9.89 5.84 -6.76
CA LEU A 110 -10.57 7.13 -6.71
C LEU A 110 -11.65 7.07 -5.64
N ALA A 111 -11.57 7.93 -4.64
CA ALA A 111 -12.63 8.17 -3.68
C ALA A 111 -13.31 9.51 -3.98
N GLU A 112 -14.62 9.48 -4.12
CA GLU A 112 -15.47 10.66 -4.06
C GLU A 112 -16.08 10.71 -2.65
N ILE A 113 -15.58 11.62 -1.84
CA ILE A 113 -15.87 11.73 -0.41
C ILE A 113 -16.31 13.15 -0.10
N ASP A 114 -17.54 13.31 0.38
CA ASP A 114 -18.12 14.60 0.78
C ASP A 114 -18.00 15.69 -0.30
N GLY A 115 -18.24 15.28 -1.56
CA GLY A 115 -18.18 16.15 -2.74
C GLY A 115 -16.77 16.44 -3.25
N ARG A 116 -15.73 15.76 -2.74
CA ARG A 116 -14.32 15.90 -3.16
C ARG A 116 -13.76 14.64 -3.77
N ARG A 117 -12.81 14.80 -4.68
CA ARG A 117 -12.10 13.69 -5.35
C ARG A 117 -10.69 13.52 -4.79
N VAL A 118 -10.48 12.40 -4.11
CA VAL A 118 -9.20 11.96 -3.56
C VAL A 118 -8.70 10.77 -4.39
N LEU A 119 -7.51 10.88 -4.99
CA LEU A 119 -6.93 9.83 -5.81
C LEU A 119 -5.70 9.24 -5.11
N PHE A 120 -5.80 7.99 -4.68
CA PHE A 120 -4.74 7.27 -3.98
C PHE A 120 -3.83 6.53 -4.95
N ASP A 121 -2.52 6.57 -4.70
CA ASP A 121 -1.45 5.80 -5.38
C ASP A 121 -1.68 5.60 -6.88
N PRO A 122 -1.81 6.67 -7.68
CA PRO A 122 -2.30 6.56 -9.04
C PRO A 122 -1.22 6.07 -10.01
N VAL A 123 -1.50 4.93 -10.66
CA VAL A 123 -0.64 4.30 -11.67
C VAL A 123 -1.42 4.02 -12.96
N TRP A 124 -1.33 4.96 -13.90
CA TRP A 124 -1.82 4.79 -15.28
C TRP A 124 -0.76 4.23 -16.23
N GLY A 125 0.51 4.19 -15.82
CA GLY A 125 1.58 3.58 -16.57
C GLY A 125 1.33 2.10 -16.88
N GLU A 126 1.80 1.65 -18.04
CA GLU A 126 1.70 0.25 -18.46
C GLU A 126 2.59 -0.70 -17.63
N ARG A 127 3.62 -0.15 -16.97
CA ARG A 127 4.60 -0.90 -16.19
C ARG A 127 5.00 -0.20 -14.91
N CYS A 128 5.17 -0.96 -13.84
CA CYS A 128 5.76 -0.52 -12.58
C CYS A 128 7.28 -0.63 -12.67
N SER A 129 7.91 0.30 -13.38
CA SER A 129 9.33 0.23 -13.67
C SER A 129 9.93 1.58 -14.01
N PRO A 130 11.23 1.80 -13.74
CA PRO A 130 11.93 2.96 -14.29
C PRO A 130 12.10 2.93 -15.82
N PHE A 131 11.81 1.80 -16.47
CA PHE A 131 12.00 1.57 -17.90
C PHE A 131 10.69 1.19 -18.58
N ALA A 132 10.43 1.76 -19.77
CA ALA A 132 9.23 1.46 -20.55
C ALA A 132 9.22 0.03 -21.14
N PHE A 133 10.40 -0.60 -21.29
CA PHE A 133 10.55 -1.90 -21.96
C PHE A 133 10.74 -3.09 -21.02
N ALA A 134 10.92 -2.86 -19.71
CA ALA A 134 11.25 -3.90 -18.74
C ALA A 134 10.49 -3.69 -17.43
N GLY A 135 10.33 -4.76 -16.65
CA GLY A 135 9.61 -4.75 -15.36
C GLY A 135 8.14 -5.16 -15.47
N PRO A 136 7.45 -5.32 -14.32
CA PRO A 136 6.07 -5.81 -14.26
C PRO A 136 5.14 -5.00 -15.17
N ARG A 137 4.37 -5.70 -16.00
CA ARG A 137 3.36 -5.12 -16.88
C ARG A 137 1.99 -5.30 -16.26
N ARG A 138 1.13 -4.32 -16.43
CA ARG A 138 -0.26 -4.36 -15.98
C ARG A 138 -1.04 -5.48 -16.70
N LEU A 139 -1.98 -6.12 -16.01
CA LEU A 139 -2.74 -7.30 -16.44
C LEU A 139 -4.07 -6.98 -17.17
N HIS A 140 -4.56 -5.76 -17.05
CA HIS A 140 -5.78 -5.24 -17.69
C HIS A 140 -5.57 -3.77 -18.04
N PRO A 141 -6.24 -3.11 -19.00
CA PRO A 141 -6.06 -1.66 -19.18
C PRO A 141 -6.50 -0.85 -17.94
N ALA A 142 -5.95 0.36 -17.75
CA ALA A 142 -6.50 1.29 -16.77
C ALA A 142 -7.98 1.55 -17.13
N PRO A 143 -8.93 1.52 -16.17
CA PRO A 143 -10.35 1.48 -16.52
C PRO A 143 -10.84 2.67 -17.33
N VAL A 144 -10.24 3.84 -17.12
CA VAL A 144 -10.51 5.06 -17.88
C VAL A 144 -9.23 5.84 -18.14
N PRO A 145 -9.16 6.67 -19.20
CA PRO A 145 -8.08 7.64 -19.34
C PRO A 145 -8.02 8.57 -18.13
N LEU A 146 -6.81 8.95 -17.69
CA LEU A 146 -6.63 9.81 -16.51
C LEU A 146 -7.38 11.15 -16.62
N GLY A 147 -7.40 11.76 -17.82
CA GLY A 147 -8.14 13.00 -18.07
C GLY A 147 -9.66 12.86 -18.01
N ALA A 148 -10.19 11.63 -18.06
CA ALA A 148 -11.63 11.36 -17.93
C ALA A 148 -12.10 11.30 -16.47
N LEU A 149 -11.18 11.31 -15.49
CA LEU A 149 -11.54 11.39 -14.07
C LEU A 149 -12.13 12.75 -13.67
N GLY A 150 -12.07 13.77 -14.52
CA GLY A 150 -12.40 15.15 -14.14
C GLY A 150 -11.41 15.74 -13.14
N PRO A 151 -11.76 16.85 -12.47
CA PRO A 151 -10.91 17.47 -11.47
C PRO A 151 -10.64 16.54 -10.29
N VAL A 152 -9.37 16.39 -9.91
CA VAL A 152 -8.94 15.69 -8.70
C VAL A 152 -8.46 16.74 -7.71
N ASP A 153 -9.11 16.85 -6.55
CA ASP A 153 -8.74 17.85 -5.54
C ASP A 153 -7.37 17.53 -4.93
N VAL A 154 -7.16 16.25 -4.59
CA VAL A 154 -5.92 15.79 -3.97
C VAL A 154 -5.51 14.39 -4.43
N VAL A 155 -4.22 14.23 -4.70
CA VAL A 155 -3.56 12.94 -4.85
C VAL A 155 -2.89 12.59 -3.53
N VAL A 156 -3.09 11.36 -3.08
CA VAL A 156 -2.47 10.81 -1.88
C VAL A 156 -1.51 9.72 -2.31
N ILE A 157 -0.25 9.83 -1.88
CA ILE A 157 0.77 8.82 -2.14
C ILE A 157 1.13 8.16 -0.81
N SER A 158 1.14 6.83 -0.76
CA SER A 158 1.59 6.06 0.40
C SER A 158 3.10 6.01 0.50
N HIS A 159 3.80 5.75 -0.59
CA HIS A 159 5.25 5.64 -0.64
C HIS A 159 5.80 5.74 -2.07
N ASP A 160 7.12 5.72 -2.23
CA ASP A 160 7.77 6.06 -3.51
C ASP A 160 8.08 4.85 -4.42
N HIS A 161 7.51 3.65 -4.22
CA HIS A 161 7.73 2.54 -5.16
C HIS A 161 7.05 2.78 -6.52
N TYR A 162 7.50 2.05 -7.55
CA TYR A 162 7.08 2.30 -8.95
C TYR A 162 5.61 1.95 -9.23
N ASP A 163 5.01 1.12 -8.38
CA ASP A 163 3.63 0.66 -8.41
C ASP A 163 2.69 1.49 -7.53
N HIS A 164 3.21 2.51 -6.84
CA HIS A 164 2.43 3.49 -6.07
C HIS A 164 2.67 4.93 -6.52
N LEU A 165 3.86 5.19 -7.09
CA LEU A 165 4.29 6.51 -7.55
C LEU A 165 4.78 6.44 -9.01
N ASP A 166 3.87 6.75 -9.93
CA ASP A 166 4.06 6.60 -11.38
C ASP A 166 4.37 7.94 -12.08
N LEU A 167 5.54 8.02 -12.72
CA LEU A 167 6.03 9.23 -13.40
C LEU A 167 5.05 9.82 -14.43
N PRO A 168 4.55 9.06 -15.43
CA PRO A 168 3.64 9.62 -16.42
C PRO A 168 2.35 10.13 -15.79
N THR A 169 1.82 9.44 -14.78
CA THR A 169 0.63 9.89 -14.04
C THR A 169 0.87 11.20 -13.31
N ILE A 170 1.94 11.30 -12.51
CA ILE A 170 2.28 12.54 -11.79
C ILE A 170 2.50 13.70 -12.76
N ARG A 171 3.20 13.49 -13.88
CA ARG A 171 3.43 14.55 -14.88
C ARG A 171 2.16 15.07 -15.51
N ALA A 172 1.17 14.20 -15.72
CA ALA A 172 -0.12 14.61 -16.23
C ALA A 172 -0.88 15.46 -15.18
N LEU A 173 -0.91 15.00 -13.92
CA LEU A 173 -1.59 15.72 -12.82
C LEU A 173 -0.88 17.02 -12.44
N ALA A 174 0.44 17.10 -12.62
CA ALA A 174 1.22 18.33 -12.44
C ALA A 174 0.74 19.48 -13.35
N ARG A 175 0.03 19.19 -14.45
CA ARG A 175 -0.53 20.21 -15.36
C ARG A 175 -1.93 20.70 -14.96
N THR A 176 -2.45 20.21 -13.85
CA THR A 176 -3.75 20.59 -13.27
C THR A 176 -3.53 21.35 -11.96
N ASP A 177 -4.60 21.71 -11.26
CA ASP A 177 -4.54 22.36 -9.94
C ASP A 177 -4.46 21.37 -8.76
N THR A 178 -4.41 20.06 -9.04
CA THR A 178 -4.35 19.00 -8.02
C THR A 178 -3.23 19.23 -7.00
N VAL A 179 -3.58 19.09 -5.71
CA VAL A 179 -2.65 19.08 -4.57
C VAL A 179 -2.15 17.65 -4.34
N PHE A 180 -0.95 17.49 -3.79
CA PHE A 180 -0.35 16.20 -3.50
C PHE A 180 -0.05 16.10 -2.00
N ALA A 181 -0.69 15.16 -1.31
CA ALA A 181 -0.37 14.77 0.07
C ALA A 181 0.52 13.52 0.03
N VAL A 182 1.74 13.63 0.55
CA VAL A 182 2.77 12.60 0.44
C VAL A 182 3.60 12.50 1.73
N PRO A 183 4.28 11.37 1.99
CA PRO A 183 5.21 11.26 3.10
C PRO A 183 6.44 12.16 2.90
N LEU A 184 7.13 12.48 4.00
CA LEU A 184 8.40 13.21 3.99
C LEU A 184 9.39 12.66 2.97
N GLY A 185 9.97 13.55 2.17
CA GLY A 185 11.00 13.23 1.18
C GLY A 185 10.44 12.96 -0.21
N VAL A 186 9.22 12.43 -0.32
CA VAL A 186 8.60 12.10 -1.61
C VAL A 186 8.40 13.36 -2.47
N GLY A 187 8.24 14.53 -1.84
CA GLY A 187 8.11 15.81 -2.53
C GLY A 187 9.28 16.12 -3.47
N ALA A 188 10.49 15.64 -3.18
CA ALA A 188 11.65 15.82 -4.06
C ALA A 188 11.44 15.17 -5.44
N HIS A 189 10.77 14.01 -5.49
CA HIS A 189 10.41 13.36 -6.74
C HIS A 189 9.39 14.18 -7.52
N LEU A 190 8.33 14.64 -6.83
CA LEU A 190 7.24 15.41 -7.44
C LEU A 190 7.74 16.74 -8.02
N GLU A 191 8.58 17.48 -7.29
CA GLU A 191 9.19 18.73 -7.77
C GLU A 191 10.02 18.50 -9.03
N ARG A 192 10.87 17.46 -9.03
CA ARG A 192 11.64 17.09 -10.21
C ARG A 192 10.77 16.71 -11.41
N TRP A 193 9.56 16.24 -11.17
CA TRP A 193 8.61 15.87 -12.23
C TRP A 193 7.67 17.01 -12.63
N GLY A 194 7.83 18.20 -12.04
CA GLY A 194 7.14 19.43 -12.45
C GLY A 194 5.96 19.82 -11.57
N VAL A 195 5.75 19.18 -10.43
CA VAL A 195 4.77 19.64 -9.44
C VAL A 195 5.32 20.89 -8.74
N VAL A 196 4.52 21.94 -8.68
CA VAL A 196 4.91 23.20 -8.02
C VAL A 196 4.97 22.96 -6.49
N PRO A 197 6.03 23.40 -5.79
CA PRO A 197 6.20 23.13 -4.35
C PRO A 197 5.00 23.55 -3.49
N SER A 198 4.31 24.65 -3.83
CA SER A 198 3.12 25.12 -3.10
C SER A 198 1.91 24.19 -3.17
N ARG A 199 1.92 23.18 -4.05
CA ARG A 199 0.89 22.13 -4.15
C ARG A 199 1.32 20.81 -3.50
N ILE A 200 2.49 20.75 -2.88
CA ILE A 200 2.95 19.56 -2.18
C ILE A 200 2.73 19.75 -0.68
N ARG A 201 2.16 18.75 -0.03
CA ARG A 201 2.02 18.63 1.42
C ARG A 201 2.81 17.39 1.82
N GLU A 202 4.00 17.59 2.36
CA GLU A 202 4.82 16.50 2.89
C GLU A 202 4.52 16.30 4.36
N LEU A 203 4.21 15.07 4.77
CA LEU A 203 3.80 14.73 6.13
C LEU A 203 4.72 13.66 6.73
N ASP A 204 5.05 13.82 8.00
CA ASP A 204 5.54 12.73 8.86
C ASP A 204 4.34 11.95 9.41
N TRP A 205 4.59 10.79 10.03
CA TRP A 205 3.52 10.08 10.72
C TRP A 205 2.87 10.91 11.81
N ASN A 206 1.54 10.77 11.90
CA ASN A 206 0.62 11.48 12.78
C ASN A 206 0.48 12.98 12.48
N GLU A 207 1.13 13.50 11.44
CA GLU A 207 0.82 14.83 10.94
C GLU A 207 -0.44 14.80 10.06
N THR A 208 -1.18 15.91 10.08
CA THR A 208 -2.41 16.09 9.30
C THR A 208 -2.32 17.34 8.45
N THR A 209 -2.89 17.29 7.24
CA THR A 209 -3.13 18.46 6.39
C THR A 209 -4.59 18.47 5.94
N THR A 210 -5.13 19.65 5.66
CA THR A 210 -6.49 19.79 5.12
C THR A 210 -6.43 20.34 3.70
N VAL A 211 -7.10 19.67 2.77
CA VAL A 211 -7.21 20.08 1.37
C VAL A 211 -8.68 20.01 0.96
N ALA A 212 -9.22 21.11 0.43
CA ALA A 212 -10.60 21.19 -0.04
C ALA A 212 -11.67 20.77 1.02
N GLY A 213 -11.36 20.91 2.31
CA GLY A 213 -12.25 20.49 3.41
C GLY A 213 -12.09 19.03 3.86
N ILE A 214 -11.19 18.26 3.22
CA ILE A 214 -10.85 16.89 3.60
C ILE A 214 -9.56 16.91 4.43
N SER A 215 -9.60 16.29 5.61
CA SER A 215 -8.44 16.05 6.45
C SER A 215 -7.72 14.78 6.01
N LEU A 216 -6.41 14.87 5.87
CA LEU A 216 -5.52 13.81 5.39
C LEU A 216 -4.43 13.63 6.45
N THR A 217 -4.46 12.51 7.17
CA THR A 217 -3.48 12.17 8.21
C THR A 217 -2.58 11.04 7.69
N ALA A 218 -1.28 11.30 7.61
CA ALA A 218 -0.30 10.25 7.33
C ALA A 218 -0.15 9.39 8.58
N THR A 219 -0.56 8.14 8.55
CA THR A 219 -0.49 7.22 9.69
C THR A 219 0.66 6.22 9.51
N PRO A 220 1.19 5.64 10.62
CA PRO A 220 2.26 4.67 10.55
C PRO A 220 1.96 3.48 9.62
N ALA A 221 3.00 2.95 9.01
CA ALA A 221 2.98 1.71 8.23
C ALA A 221 4.31 0.96 8.43
N ARG A 222 4.29 -0.35 8.22
CA ARG A 222 5.47 -1.21 8.32
C ARG A 222 5.96 -1.58 6.92
N HIS A 223 6.83 -0.76 6.33
CA HIS A 223 7.29 -0.92 4.96
C HIS A 223 8.69 -0.32 4.77
N PHE A 224 9.07 -0.03 3.53
CA PHE A 224 10.28 0.68 3.17
C PHE A 224 10.05 1.48 1.88
N CYS A 225 10.99 2.33 1.50
CA CYS A 225 10.89 3.09 0.25
C CYS A 225 12.02 2.72 -0.69
N GLY A 226 12.05 3.30 -1.88
CA GLY A 226 13.23 3.59 -2.66
C GLY A 226 13.15 3.18 -4.12
N ARG A 227 13.67 4.06 -4.98
CA ARG A 227 13.57 3.93 -6.44
C ARG A 227 14.86 3.48 -7.13
N GLY A 228 15.96 3.31 -6.39
CA GLY A 228 17.28 3.03 -6.95
C GLY A 228 18.00 1.84 -6.32
N LEU A 229 18.79 1.12 -7.13
CA LEU A 229 19.50 -0.12 -6.73
C LEU A 229 20.56 0.06 -5.63
N ARG A 230 21.01 1.29 -5.33
CA ARG A 230 22.15 1.58 -4.41
C ARG A 230 22.08 2.94 -3.70
N ASN A 231 20.89 3.54 -3.52
CA ASN A 231 20.77 4.82 -2.80
C ASN A 231 20.40 4.57 -1.33
N GLN A 232 20.94 5.37 -0.41
CA GLN A 232 20.33 5.55 0.92
C GLN A 232 18.95 6.15 0.71
N GLN A 233 17.95 5.56 1.38
CA GLN A 233 16.55 5.89 1.19
C GLN A 233 16.16 6.89 2.28
N HIS A 234 15.79 8.10 1.85
CA HIS A 234 15.43 9.22 2.73
C HIS A 234 13.97 9.65 2.52
N THR A 235 13.15 8.74 1.99
CA THR A 235 11.72 8.92 1.77
C THR A 235 10.97 8.07 2.79
N LEU A 236 9.99 8.67 3.45
CA LEU A 236 9.08 7.98 4.36
C LEU A 236 8.02 7.21 3.54
N TRP A 237 7.37 6.23 4.18
CA TRP A 237 6.19 5.52 3.70
C TRP A 237 5.07 5.73 4.73
N ALA A 238 3.82 5.74 4.32
CA ALA A 238 2.68 5.93 5.23
C ALA A 238 1.44 5.18 4.74
N SER A 239 0.59 4.83 5.69
CA SER A 239 -0.83 4.62 5.44
C SER A 239 -1.58 5.95 5.62
N TRP A 240 -2.86 6.02 5.29
CA TRP A 240 -3.61 7.27 5.33
C TRP A 240 -5.00 7.10 5.93
N ALA A 241 -5.28 7.88 6.97
CA ALA A 241 -6.64 8.16 7.41
C ALA A 241 -7.14 9.44 6.71
N VAL A 242 -8.31 9.37 6.09
CA VAL A 242 -8.91 10.47 5.35
C VAL A 242 -10.32 10.70 5.87
N ALA A 243 -10.61 11.93 6.30
CA ALA A 243 -11.89 12.29 6.89
C ALA A 243 -12.44 13.56 6.24
N GLY A 244 -13.65 13.47 5.70
CA GLY A 244 -14.47 14.63 5.39
C GLY A 244 -15.44 14.96 6.53
N PRO A 245 -16.37 15.88 6.30
CA PRO A 245 -17.39 16.25 7.28
C PRO A 245 -18.31 15.10 7.72
N GLU A 246 -18.63 14.15 6.82
CA GLU A 246 -19.58 13.07 7.09
C GLU A 246 -18.92 11.70 7.03
N HIS A 247 -17.95 11.52 6.13
CA HIS A 247 -17.38 10.21 5.81
C HIS A 247 -15.89 10.10 6.17
N ARG A 248 -15.44 8.86 6.42
CA ARG A 248 -14.07 8.50 6.78
C ARG A 248 -13.62 7.26 6.02
N ILE A 249 -12.46 7.31 5.41
CA ILE A 249 -11.85 6.17 4.72
C ILE A 249 -10.39 5.99 5.13
N TYR A 250 -9.91 4.76 5.02
CA TYR A 250 -8.53 4.40 5.29
C TYR A 250 -7.87 3.77 4.07
N HIS A 251 -6.62 4.15 3.75
CA HIS A 251 -5.80 3.53 2.71
C HIS A 251 -4.52 2.98 3.33
N SER A 252 -4.27 1.68 3.21
CA SER A 252 -3.12 1.05 3.88
C SER A 252 -1.77 1.39 3.24
N GLY A 253 -1.73 1.83 1.99
CA GLY A 253 -0.54 1.70 1.15
C GLY A 253 -0.09 0.24 1.11
N ASP A 254 1.22 0.04 1.07
CA ASP A 254 1.82 -1.25 1.38
C ASP A 254 2.34 -1.25 2.81
N THR A 255 2.04 -2.31 3.53
CA THR A 255 2.45 -2.45 4.92
C THR A 255 2.43 -3.91 5.32
N GLY A 256 3.35 -4.31 6.19
CA GLY A 256 3.19 -5.53 6.98
C GLY A 256 2.28 -5.27 8.16
N TYR A 257 1.83 -6.34 8.79
CA TYR A 257 1.01 -6.23 9.99
C TYR A 257 1.81 -5.69 11.19
N PHE A 258 1.17 -4.83 11.99
CA PHE A 258 1.65 -4.36 13.28
C PHE A 258 0.46 -3.90 14.14
N SER A 259 0.61 -3.92 15.47
CA SER A 259 -0.49 -3.60 16.40
C SER A 259 -0.97 -2.15 16.37
N GLY A 260 -0.23 -1.25 15.70
CA GLY A 260 -0.59 0.17 15.62
C GLY A 260 -1.87 0.44 14.82
N PHE A 261 -2.38 -0.52 14.03
CA PHE A 261 -3.71 -0.40 13.42
C PHE A 261 -4.81 -0.17 14.46
N ARG A 262 -4.70 -0.74 15.66
CA ARG A 262 -5.66 -0.49 16.74
C ARG A 262 -5.60 0.95 17.23
N THR A 263 -4.41 1.52 17.34
CA THR A 263 -4.23 2.94 17.70
C THR A 263 -4.82 3.84 16.62
N ILE A 264 -4.54 3.54 15.35
CA ILE A 264 -5.11 4.28 14.20
C ILE A 264 -6.64 4.23 14.22
N GLY A 265 -7.22 3.03 14.43
CA GLY A 265 -8.67 2.86 14.55
C GLY A 265 -9.28 3.65 15.70
N ALA A 266 -8.64 3.63 16.87
CA ALA A 266 -9.08 4.37 18.04
C ALA A 266 -9.02 5.91 17.87
N GLU A 267 -8.04 6.41 17.11
CA GLU A 267 -7.82 7.85 16.92
C GLU A 267 -8.63 8.43 15.75
N HIS A 268 -8.85 7.65 14.69
CA HIS A 268 -9.40 8.16 13.44
C HIS A 268 -10.69 7.46 12.97
N GLY A 269 -10.94 6.24 13.44
CA GLY A 269 -12.10 5.44 13.07
C GLY A 269 -13.36 5.76 13.89
N PRO A 270 -14.42 4.95 13.72
CA PRO A 270 -14.54 3.91 12.69
C PRO A 270 -14.54 4.50 11.28
N PHE A 271 -14.19 3.68 10.29
CA PHE A 271 -14.14 4.07 8.88
C PHE A 271 -15.33 3.49 8.12
N ASP A 272 -15.91 4.23 7.17
CA ASP A 272 -16.93 3.72 6.25
C ASP A 272 -16.34 2.67 5.31
N ALA A 273 -15.06 2.83 4.94
CA ALA A 273 -14.33 1.85 4.17
C ALA A 273 -12.83 1.84 4.51
N THR A 274 -12.25 0.64 4.53
CA THR A 274 -10.80 0.44 4.58
C THR A 274 -10.31 -0.20 3.29
N MET A 275 -9.33 0.43 2.64
CA MET A 275 -8.66 -0.07 1.44
C MET A 275 -7.36 -0.75 1.88
N ILE A 276 -7.34 -2.08 1.87
CA ILE A 276 -6.29 -2.89 2.53
C ILE A 276 -5.48 -3.70 1.52
N GLN A 277 -4.16 -3.54 1.54
CA GLN A 277 -3.23 -4.34 0.75
C GLN A 277 -3.33 -5.83 1.15
N ILE A 278 -3.53 -6.68 0.16
CA ILE A 278 -3.67 -8.14 0.37
C ILE A 278 -2.75 -8.98 -0.51
N GLY A 279 -2.09 -8.40 -1.52
CA GLY A 279 -1.22 -9.12 -2.44
C GLY A 279 0.26 -8.79 -2.25
N ALA A 280 1.13 -9.46 -3.00
CA ALA A 280 2.59 -9.35 -2.92
C ALA A 280 3.23 -9.90 -1.62
N TYR A 281 2.49 -10.74 -0.89
CA TYR A 281 3.03 -11.56 0.19
C TYR A 281 3.79 -12.78 -0.37
N SER A 282 4.38 -13.60 0.51
CA SER A 282 5.08 -14.82 0.11
C SER A 282 4.66 -15.99 1.00
N GLN A 283 4.40 -17.15 0.40
CA GLN A 283 3.94 -18.39 1.03
C GLN A 283 5.01 -19.07 1.91
N PHE A 284 6.23 -18.53 1.94
CA PHE A 284 7.31 -18.98 2.83
C PHE A 284 7.20 -18.40 4.26
N TRP A 285 6.03 -17.86 4.60
CA TRP A 285 5.61 -17.34 5.89
C TRP A 285 5.18 -18.50 6.80
N SER A 286 6.12 -19.21 7.43
CA SER A 286 5.72 -20.29 8.34
C SER A 286 5.03 -19.70 9.57
N LYS A 287 3.73 -19.97 9.73
CA LYS A 287 3.07 -19.86 11.04
C LYS A 287 3.22 -21.13 11.88
N ASP A 288 3.58 -22.28 11.28
CA ASP A 288 3.69 -23.58 11.97
C ASP A 288 5.10 -24.23 11.97
N ARG A 289 6.19 -23.48 11.73
CA ARG A 289 7.55 -24.05 11.86
C ARG A 289 8.20 -23.67 13.18
N THR A 290 8.48 -24.69 13.99
CA THR A 290 9.29 -24.60 15.22
C THR A 290 10.79 -24.76 14.96
N ASP A 291 11.22 -24.97 13.71
CA ASP A 291 12.63 -25.05 13.32
C ASP A 291 13.12 -23.71 12.77
N SER A 292 14.22 -23.22 13.34
CA SER A 292 14.77 -21.87 13.18
C SER A 292 15.50 -21.62 11.85
N MET A 293 15.07 -22.24 10.75
CA MET A 293 15.68 -22.08 9.43
C MET A 293 14.71 -21.39 8.44
N PRO A 294 14.96 -20.13 8.05
CA PRO A 294 14.10 -19.43 7.09
C PRO A 294 14.29 -19.97 5.67
N GLU A 295 13.17 -20.25 4.99
CA GLU A 295 13.19 -20.55 3.55
C GLU A 295 13.54 -19.30 2.72
N PRO A 296 14.14 -19.48 1.53
CA PRO A 296 14.55 -18.36 0.69
C PRO A 296 13.42 -17.62 -0.04
N GLY A 297 13.44 -16.28 -0.04
CA GLY A 297 12.62 -15.45 -0.93
C GLY A 297 11.38 -14.77 -0.34
N ALA A 298 11.28 -14.61 0.98
CA ALA A 298 10.14 -13.96 1.63
C ALA A 298 10.37 -12.46 1.91
N TRP A 299 9.29 -11.66 1.83
CA TRP A 299 9.21 -10.29 2.38
C TRP A 299 8.32 -10.30 3.63
N PRO A 300 8.75 -10.98 4.69
CA PRO A 300 7.90 -11.37 5.81
C PRO A 300 7.13 -10.20 6.43
N ASP A 301 7.81 -9.08 6.60
CA ASP A 301 7.42 -8.10 7.59
C ASP A 301 6.79 -6.84 6.99
N ILE A 302 6.66 -6.76 5.67
CA ILE A 302 6.37 -5.51 4.95
C ILE A 302 5.17 -5.57 3.99
N HIS A 303 4.55 -6.74 3.84
CA HIS A 303 3.31 -6.96 3.09
C HIS A 303 2.43 -7.89 3.91
N MET A 304 1.18 -7.51 4.15
CA MET A 304 0.22 -8.36 4.84
C MET A 304 -0.17 -9.55 3.97
N SER A 305 -0.30 -10.72 4.60
CA SER A 305 -1.15 -11.79 4.09
C SER A 305 -2.63 -11.38 4.15
N PRO A 306 -3.53 -12.05 3.40
CA PRO A 306 -4.96 -11.80 3.48
C PRO A 306 -5.55 -11.88 4.90
N ASP A 307 -5.14 -12.86 5.73
CA ASP A 307 -5.58 -12.94 7.14
C ASP A 307 -5.13 -11.73 7.96
N GLU A 308 -3.89 -11.29 7.76
CA GLU A 308 -3.36 -10.09 8.42
C GLU A 308 -4.07 -8.82 7.93
N GLY A 309 -4.46 -8.76 6.66
CA GLY A 309 -5.29 -7.68 6.11
C GLY A 309 -6.67 -7.63 6.75
N VAL A 310 -7.33 -8.78 6.94
CA VAL A 310 -8.62 -8.86 7.66
C VAL A 310 -8.44 -8.47 9.13
N ARG A 311 -7.34 -8.89 9.77
CA ARG A 311 -7.04 -8.48 11.14
C ARG A 311 -6.80 -6.96 11.24
N ALA A 312 -6.05 -6.38 10.30
CA ALA A 312 -5.83 -4.93 10.24
C ALA A 312 -7.15 -4.16 10.08
N HIS A 313 -8.07 -4.64 9.23
CA HIS A 313 -9.42 -4.08 9.12
C HIS A 313 -10.14 -4.12 10.48
N LEU A 314 -10.17 -5.28 11.16
CA LEU A 314 -10.80 -5.38 12.49
C LEU A 314 -10.16 -4.46 13.52
N ASP A 315 -8.82 -4.34 13.54
CA ASP A 315 -8.13 -3.40 14.44
C ASP A 315 -8.51 -1.94 14.16
N LEU A 316 -8.63 -1.55 12.89
CA LEU A 316 -9.06 -0.22 12.48
C LEU A 316 -10.52 0.07 12.86
N GLN A 317 -11.34 -0.97 13.01
CA GLN A 317 -12.76 -0.89 13.35
C GLN A 317 -13.07 -1.22 14.81
N GLY A 318 -12.06 -1.31 15.68
CA GLY A 318 -12.28 -1.60 17.09
C GLY A 318 -12.85 -3.01 17.37
N ASP A 319 -12.48 -3.99 16.56
CA ASP A 319 -12.97 -5.37 16.54
C ASP A 319 -14.45 -5.55 16.14
N ASP A 320 -15.13 -4.51 15.64
CA ASP A 320 -16.48 -4.66 15.09
C ASP A 320 -16.40 -5.13 13.62
N PRO A 321 -16.79 -6.40 13.32
CA PRO A 321 -16.75 -6.91 11.95
C PRO A 321 -17.84 -6.29 11.05
N THR A 322 -18.81 -5.59 11.63
CA THR A 322 -19.93 -4.97 10.90
C THR A 322 -19.67 -3.49 10.57
N ALA A 323 -18.62 -2.89 11.12
CA ALA A 323 -18.28 -1.50 10.89
C ALA A 323 -17.55 -1.32 9.56
N GLY A 324 -18.21 -0.61 8.63
CA GLY A 324 -17.68 -0.29 7.31
C GLY A 324 -17.39 -1.52 6.44
N VAL A 325 -16.85 -1.27 5.25
CA VAL A 325 -16.50 -2.32 4.30
C VAL A 325 -14.98 -2.44 4.12
N MET A 326 -14.51 -3.65 3.85
CA MET A 326 -13.12 -3.89 3.46
C MET A 326 -13.02 -4.00 1.94
N LEU A 327 -12.31 -3.06 1.30
CA LEU A 327 -11.92 -3.15 -0.11
C LEU A 327 -10.48 -3.66 -0.20
N PRO A 328 -10.23 -4.86 -0.73
CA PRO A 328 -8.87 -5.32 -0.93
C PRO A 328 -8.20 -4.64 -2.13
N ILE A 329 -6.97 -4.16 -1.93
CA ILE A 329 -6.11 -3.50 -2.93
C ILE A 329 -4.78 -4.26 -3.08
N HIS A 330 -3.90 -3.76 -3.95
CA HIS A 330 -2.57 -4.32 -4.20
C HIS A 330 -2.56 -5.75 -4.78
N TRP A 331 -3.57 -6.07 -5.60
CA TRP A 331 -3.71 -7.35 -6.31
C TRP A 331 -4.35 -7.15 -7.69
N GLY A 332 -4.44 -8.20 -8.51
CA GLY A 332 -5.24 -8.21 -9.75
C GLY A 332 -4.74 -7.34 -10.91
N THR A 333 -3.74 -6.48 -10.71
CA THR A 333 -3.29 -5.52 -11.73
C THR A 333 -1.84 -5.70 -12.14
N PHE A 334 -0.92 -5.93 -11.20
CA PHE A 334 0.47 -6.26 -11.51
C PHE A 334 0.85 -7.57 -10.83
N ASN A 335 1.67 -8.38 -11.51
CA ASN A 335 2.26 -9.55 -10.90
C ASN A 335 3.60 -9.17 -10.24
N LEU A 336 3.57 -9.02 -8.92
CA LEU A 336 4.71 -8.60 -8.09
C LEU A 336 5.22 -9.70 -7.15
N ALA A 337 4.60 -10.88 -7.15
CA ALA A 337 4.98 -11.98 -6.26
C ALA A 337 4.82 -13.35 -6.92
N LEU A 338 5.21 -14.40 -6.19
CA LEU A 338 5.25 -15.76 -6.70
C LEU A 338 3.98 -16.55 -6.38
N HIS A 339 3.07 -16.03 -5.54
CA HIS A 339 1.76 -16.63 -5.30
C HIS A 339 0.89 -16.54 -6.57
N PRO A 340 -0.09 -17.44 -6.75
CA PRO A 340 -1.10 -17.32 -7.79
C PRO A 340 -1.84 -15.97 -7.76
N TRP A 341 -2.12 -15.38 -8.91
CA TRP A 341 -2.60 -14.00 -8.99
C TRP A 341 -4.01 -13.80 -8.37
N ALA A 342 -4.84 -14.85 -8.41
CA ALA A 342 -6.19 -14.85 -7.86
C ALA A 342 -6.23 -15.25 -6.36
N GLU A 343 -5.12 -15.73 -5.79
CA GLU A 343 -5.06 -16.21 -4.40
C GLU A 343 -5.43 -15.16 -3.37
N PRO A 344 -4.92 -13.91 -3.47
CA PRO A 344 -5.22 -12.90 -2.47
C PRO A 344 -6.72 -12.66 -2.32
N ALA A 345 -7.45 -12.50 -3.43
CA ALA A 345 -8.87 -12.20 -3.40
C ALA A 345 -9.71 -13.37 -2.91
N GLU A 346 -9.39 -14.58 -3.36
CA GLU A 346 -10.06 -15.80 -2.90
C GLU A 346 -9.85 -16.03 -1.41
N TRP A 347 -8.62 -15.82 -0.92
CA TRP A 347 -8.30 -15.92 0.51
C TRP A 347 -9.05 -14.85 1.30
N SER A 348 -8.93 -13.57 0.92
CA SER A 348 -9.59 -12.47 1.63
C SER A 348 -11.09 -12.70 1.73
N MET A 349 -11.74 -13.12 0.65
CA MET A 349 -13.19 -13.41 0.63
C MET A 349 -13.57 -14.47 1.68
N ARG A 350 -12.76 -15.52 1.83
CA ARG A 350 -12.99 -16.57 2.85
C ARG A 350 -12.70 -16.07 4.24
N ALA A 351 -11.59 -15.37 4.41
CA ALA A 351 -11.15 -14.85 5.69
C ALA A 351 -12.19 -13.88 6.24
N THR A 352 -12.68 -12.93 5.45
CA THR A 352 -13.70 -11.97 5.86
C THR A 352 -15.04 -12.65 6.16
N ALA A 353 -15.47 -13.60 5.32
CA ALA A 353 -16.68 -14.37 5.55
C ALA A 353 -16.63 -15.17 6.88
N SER A 354 -15.46 -15.72 7.23
CA SER A 354 -15.28 -16.51 8.47
C SER A 354 -15.45 -15.70 9.76
N VAL A 355 -15.28 -14.38 9.69
CA VAL A 355 -15.36 -13.47 10.85
C VAL A 355 -16.48 -12.43 10.74
N GLY A 356 -17.31 -12.52 9.69
CA GLY A 356 -18.46 -11.63 9.48
C GLY A 356 -18.12 -10.25 8.91
N VAL A 357 -16.89 -10.05 8.41
CA VAL A 357 -16.49 -8.78 7.76
C VAL A 357 -17.13 -8.66 6.38
N THR A 358 -17.71 -7.49 6.11
CA THR A 358 -18.23 -7.15 4.78
C THR A 358 -17.09 -6.79 3.84
N MET A 359 -16.65 -7.75 3.03
CA MET A 359 -15.72 -7.50 1.92
C MET A 359 -16.49 -7.02 0.69
N VAL A 360 -15.85 -6.14 -0.08
CA VAL A 360 -16.30 -5.71 -1.41
C VAL A 360 -15.23 -6.02 -2.44
N SER A 361 -15.63 -6.42 -3.64
CA SER A 361 -14.69 -6.72 -4.73
C SER A 361 -15.25 -6.29 -6.09
N PRO A 362 -15.36 -4.97 -6.34
CA PRO A 362 -15.83 -4.47 -7.63
C PRO A 362 -14.88 -4.89 -8.76
N LEU A 363 -15.39 -4.95 -9.99
CA LEU A 363 -14.53 -4.96 -11.17
C LEU A 363 -13.63 -3.71 -11.19
N PRO A 364 -12.43 -3.77 -11.78
CA PRO A 364 -11.66 -2.57 -12.07
C PRO A 364 -12.51 -1.52 -12.80
N GLY A 365 -12.66 -0.34 -12.17
CA GLY A 365 -13.46 0.78 -12.65
C GLY A 365 -14.94 0.75 -12.24
N GLN A 366 -15.43 -0.30 -11.58
CA GLN A 366 -16.82 -0.35 -11.11
C GLN A 366 -16.94 0.48 -9.82
N PRO A 367 -17.79 1.51 -9.81
CA PRO A 367 -17.97 2.31 -8.61
C PRO A 367 -18.81 1.57 -7.57
N LEU A 368 -18.52 1.85 -6.31
CA LEU A 368 -19.13 1.23 -5.14
C LEU A 368 -19.46 2.32 -4.12
N GLU A 369 -20.67 2.32 -3.57
CA GLU A 369 -21.02 3.13 -2.40
C GLU A 369 -20.99 2.23 -1.15
N PRO A 370 -20.12 2.47 -0.15
CA PRO A 370 -20.01 1.63 1.04
C PRO A 370 -21.30 1.50 1.87
N ALA A 371 -22.23 2.45 1.73
CA ALA A 371 -23.51 2.45 2.43
C ALA A 371 -24.47 1.34 1.94
N ASP A 372 -24.28 0.82 0.72
CA ASP A 372 -25.08 -0.27 0.14
C ASP A 372 -24.16 -1.23 -0.62
N PRO A 373 -23.35 -2.03 0.09
CA PRO A 373 -22.35 -2.87 -0.55
C PRO A 373 -23.00 -4.07 -1.24
N PRO A 374 -22.70 -4.33 -2.51
CA PRO A 374 -23.18 -5.52 -3.20
C PRO A 374 -22.50 -6.78 -2.63
N PRO A 375 -23.12 -7.95 -2.77
CA PRO A 375 -22.46 -9.20 -2.45
C PRO A 375 -21.20 -9.40 -3.30
N VAL A 376 -20.21 -10.10 -2.76
CA VAL A 376 -18.98 -10.41 -3.49
C VAL A 376 -19.28 -11.44 -4.58
N GLU A 377 -19.14 -11.01 -5.83
CA GLU A 377 -19.10 -11.92 -6.99
C GLU A 377 -17.62 -12.21 -7.33
N PRO A 378 -17.15 -13.47 -7.19
CA PRO A 378 -15.73 -13.81 -7.34
C PRO A 378 -15.32 -13.88 -8.83
N TRP A 379 -15.37 -12.75 -9.52
CA TRP A 379 -15.11 -12.61 -10.96
C TRP A 379 -13.73 -13.13 -11.38
N TRP A 380 -12.74 -13.14 -10.48
CA TRP A 380 -11.41 -13.69 -10.75
C TRP A 380 -11.46 -15.18 -11.12
N ARG A 381 -12.42 -15.94 -10.57
CA ARG A 381 -12.57 -17.37 -10.87
C ARG A 381 -12.89 -17.63 -12.35
N ALA A 382 -13.57 -16.70 -13.00
CA ALA A 382 -13.96 -16.84 -14.41
C ALA A 382 -12.79 -16.64 -15.39
N VAL A 383 -11.70 -16.01 -14.92
CA VAL A 383 -10.55 -15.64 -15.77
C VAL A 383 -9.22 -16.17 -15.23
N ALA A 384 -9.24 -16.98 -14.17
CA ALA A 384 -8.09 -17.68 -13.64
C ALA A 384 -8.09 -19.14 -14.10
N GLU A 385 -6.90 -19.73 -14.24
CA GLU A 385 -6.78 -21.18 -14.22
C GLU A 385 -7.28 -21.71 -12.88
N GLU A 386 -8.14 -22.73 -12.90
CA GLU A 386 -8.63 -23.34 -11.67
C GLU A 386 -7.45 -23.99 -10.92
N PRO A 387 -7.20 -23.61 -9.65
CA PRO A 387 -6.15 -24.24 -8.86
C PRO A 387 -6.55 -25.68 -8.55
N ALA A 388 -5.63 -26.65 -8.54
CA ALA A 388 -5.85 -27.90 -7.83
C ALA A 388 -5.64 -27.63 -6.33
N PRO A 389 -6.58 -27.93 -5.41
CA PRO A 389 -7.69 -28.92 -5.42
C PRO A 389 -9.11 -28.41 -5.78
N GLY A 390 -9.23 -27.33 -6.55
CA GLY A 390 -10.47 -26.65 -6.91
C GLY A 390 -10.73 -25.45 -6.00
N TRP A 391 -11.55 -24.50 -6.48
CA TRP A 391 -11.79 -23.24 -5.76
C TRP A 391 -12.22 -23.50 -4.32
N GLY A 392 -13.20 -24.37 -4.04
CA GLY A 392 -13.75 -24.60 -2.69
C GLY A 392 -12.72 -24.98 -1.61
N ASN A 393 -11.60 -25.57 -1.98
CA ASN A 393 -10.57 -26.06 -1.05
C ASN A 393 -9.26 -25.25 -1.14
N TRP A 394 -9.28 -24.09 -1.80
CA TRP A 394 -8.12 -23.27 -2.07
C TRP A 394 -8.40 -21.78 -1.80
N PRO A 395 -7.47 -21.03 -1.18
CA PRO A 395 -6.22 -21.51 -0.59
C PRO A 395 -6.47 -22.34 0.69
N PRO A 396 -5.51 -23.18 1.11
CA PRO A 396 -5.61 -23.86 2.40
C PRO A 396 -5.74 -22.82 3.51
N VAL A 397 -6.92 -22.75 4.13
CA VAL A 397 -7.24 -21.75 5.16
C VAL A 397 -6.38 -22.03 6.39
N HIS A 398 -5.58 -21.06 6.81
CA HIS A 398 -4.89 -21.10 8.10
C HIS A 398 -5.81 -20.49 9.17
N VAL A 399 -5.84 -21.12 10.34
CA VAL A 399 -6.71 -20.74 11.47
C VAL A 399 -6.47 -19.26 11.84
N PRO A 400 -7.53 -18.46 12.12
CA PRO A 400 -7.38 -17.04 12.45
C PRO A 400 -6.42 -16.81 13.61
N LEU A 401 -5.64 -15.72 13.54
CA LEU A 401 -4.88 -15.21 14.67
C LEU A 401 -5.85 -14.76 15.77
N THR A 402 -6.18 -15.63 16.72
CA THR A 402 -6.86 -15.20 17.95
C THR A 402 -5.89 -14.33 18.76
N GLY A 403 -6.36 -13.15 19.16
CA GLY A 403 -5.56 -12.08 19.75
C GLY A 403 -4.56 -12.53 20.81
N ALA A 404 -3.28 -12.27 20.56
CA ALA A 404 -2.26 -12.30 21.60
C ALA A 404 -2.41 -11.03 22.46
N SER A 405 -3.31 -11.08 23.44
CA SER A 405 -3.32 -10.16 24.58
C SER A 405 -2.84 -10.90 25.83
N GLY A 406 -1.61 -10.62 26.24
CA GLY A 406 -1.10 -10.95 27.56
C GLY A 406 -0.15 -9.85 28.02
N PRO A 407 -0.38 -9.19 29.17
CA PRO A 407 0.56 -8.21 29.69
C PRO A 407 1.81 -8.94 30.21
N THR A 408 2.99 -8.59 29.72
CA THR A 408 4.25 -8.91 30.40
C THR A 408 4.32 -8.10 31.70
N THR A 409 3.72 -8.64 32.77
CA THR A 409 4.07 -8.26 34.13
C THR A 409 5.44 -8.85 34.45
N ALA A 410 6.51 -8.13 34.11
CA ALA A 410 7.79 -8.33 34.78
C ALA A 410 7.68 -7.67 36.15
N GLY A 411 7.37 -8.50 37.15
CA GLY A 411 7.27 -8.10 38.55
C GLY A 411 8.56 -7.44 39.02
N LEU A 412 8.38 -6.27 39.63
CA LEU A 412 9.23 -5.78 40.69
C LEU A 412 9.26 -6.83 41.80
N ASP A 413 10.42 -7.43 42.04
CA ASP A 413 10.72 -8.01 43.34
C ASP A 413 12.12 -7.57 43.74
N ARG A 414 12.16 -6.44 44.46
CA ARG A 414 13.29 -6.03 45.30
C ARG A 414 12.82 -6.14 46.75
N ASP A 415 13.71 -6.70 47.55
CA ASP A 415 13.77 -6.60 49.01
C ASP A 415 12.67 -7.30 49.82
N ARG A 416 13.02 -8.50 50.29
CA ARG A 416 13.04 -8.85 51.72
C ARG A 416 13.75 -10.20 51.88
N ASP A 417 14.96 -10.17 52.45
CA ASP A 417 15.39 -11.11 53.50
C ASP A 417 16.89 -10.97 53.83
N ARG A 418 17.17 -10.12 54.82
CA ARG A 418 18.26 -10.19 55.82
C ARG A 418 17.68 -9.42 57.02
N ALA A 419 17.69 -9.88 58.27
CA ALA A 419 18.62 -10.73 59.01
C ALA A 419 17.95 -11.09 60.38
N PRO A 420 18.69 -11.53 61.42
CA PRO A 420 19.63 -12.65 61.54
C PRO A 420 19.22 -13.60 62.70
N GLN A 421 19.82 -14.79 62.77
CA GLN A 421 20.28 -15.38 64.04
C GLN A 421 21.18 -16.61 63.80
N ALA A 422 22.34 -16.59 64.47
CA ALA A 422 23.42 -17.58 64.59
C ALA A 422 24.36 -17.76 63.39
#